data_AF-A0A965PQ75-F1
#
_entry.id   AF-A0A965PQ75-F1
#
_cell.length_a   1.000
_cell.length_b   1.000
_cell.length_c   1.000
_cell.angle_alpha   90.00
_cell.angle_beta   90.00
_cell.angle_gamma   90.00
#
_symmetry.space_group_name_H-M   'P 1'
#
loop_
_entity.id
_entity.type
_entity.pdbx_description
1 polymer ?
#
loop_
_entity_poly.entity_id
_entity_poly.type
_entity_poly.pdbx_seq_one_letter_code
_entity_poly.pdbx_strand_id
1 'polypeptide(L)' 'EHFAYEGCHKIYLIENQNDFEDARSSGYSIYPICQLEQTYEDSCDLRFISNWGLSKQYVRQFQPAIFEK' A
#
# COMPACT_ATOMS: atom_id res chain seq x y z
N GLU A 1 11.15 -3.73 -3.93
CA GLU A 1 10.21 -2.69 -3.48
C GLU A 1 9.26 -3.28 -2.45
N HIS A 2 8.74 -2.48 -1.52
CA HIS A 2 7.87 -2.92 -0.43
C HIS A 2 6.65 -2.01 -0.31
N PHE A 3 5.63 -2.46 0.40
CA PHE A 3 4.49 -1.64 0.78
C PHE A 3 4.11 -1.87 2.24
N ALA A 4 3.53 -0.85 2.85
CA ALA A 4 2.96 -0.88 4.19
C ALA A 4 1.45 -1.10 4.09
N TYR A 5 0.92 -1.98 4.94
CA TYR A 5 -0.50 -2.35 4.98
C TYR A 5 -1.02 -2.30 6.41
N GLU A 6 -2.19 -1.69 6.60
CA GLU A 6 -2.80 -1.59 7.94
C GLU A 6 -3.55 -2.85 8.38
N GLY A 7 -3.78 -3.81 7.46
CA GLY A 7 -4.58 -5.00 7.73
C GLY A 7 -6.03 -4.95 7.22
N CYS A 8 -6.46 -3.89 6.53
CA CYS A 8 -7.80 -3.83 5.95
C CYS A 8 -7.91 -3.13 4.59
N HIS A 9 -7.52 -1.85 4.47
CA HIS A 9 -7.77 -1.06 3.25
C HIS A 9 -6.77 0.06 2.97
N LYS A 10 -5.86 0.36 3.91
CA LYS A 10 -4.80 1.35 3.68
C LYS A 10 -3.53 0.65 3.22
N ILE A 11 -3.16 0.91 1.97
CA ILE A 11 -1.97 0.35 1.32
C ILE A 11 -1.08 1.52 0.88
N TYR A 12 0.17 1.52 1.35
CA TYR A 12 1.15 2.57 1.07
C TYR A 12 2.42 2.01 0.44
N LEU A 13 2.80 2.51 -0.73
CA LEU A 13 4.09 2.17 -1.34
C LEU A 13 5.23 2.84 -0.58
N ILE A 14 6.28 2.06 -0.30
CA ILE A 14 7.51 2.50 0.34
C ILE A 14 8.50 2.85 -0.76
N GLU A 15 8.82 4.14 -0.91
CA GLU A 15 9.71 4.63 -1.97
C GLU A 15 11.16 4.78 -1.50
N ASN A 16 11.39 4.86 -0.18
CA ASN A 16 12.71 5.08 0.40
C ASN A 16 12.86 4.46 1.81
N GLN A 17 14.07 4.52 2.38
CA GLN A 17 14.38 3.95 3.69
C GLN A 17 13.65 4.65 4.85
N ASN A 18 13.40 5.97 4.74
CA ASN A 18 12.69 6.72 5.77
C ASN A 18 11.21 6.28 5.84
N ASP A 19 10.56 6.11 4.68
CA ASP A 19 9.19 5.57 4.61
C ASP A 19 9.10 4.20 5.29
N PHE A 20 10.12 3.35 5.11
CA PHE A 20 10.17 2.02 5.71
C PHE A 20 10.24 2.09 7.24
N GLU A 21 11.12 2.93 7.77
CA GLU A 21 11.30 3.11 9.22
C GLU A 21 10.06 3.73 9.87
N ASP A 22 9.47 4.74 9.23
CA ASP A 22 8.25 5.40 9.70
C ASP A 22 7.05 4.45 9.67
N ALA A 23 6.87 3.68 8.59
CA ALA A 23 5.81 2.70 8.49
C ALA A 23 5.92 1.62 9.57
N ARG A 24 7.13 1.11 9.80
CA ARG A 24 7.41 0.13 10.84
C ARG A 24 7.14 0.68 12.24
N SER A 25 7.58 1.91 12.51
CA SER A 25 7.35 2.61 13.79
C SER A 25 5.87 2.90 14.03
N SER A 26 5.12 3.16 12.96
CA SER A 26 3.67 3.42 12.99
C SER A 26 2.82 2.15 13.14
N GLY A 27 3.43 0.96 13.18
CA GLY A 27 2.73 -0.32 13.39
C GLY A 27 2.11 -0.93 12.13
N TYR A 28 2.48 -0.44 10.94
CA TYR A 28 2.05 -1.06 9.69
C TYR A 28 2.82 -2.36 9.44
N SER A 29 2.15 -3.32 8.83
CA SER A 29 2.80 -4.54 8.34
C SER A 29 3.46 -4.25 7.00
N ILE A 30 4.74 -4.60 6.86
CA ILE A 30 5.50 -4.37 5.63
C ILE A 30 5.59 -5.67 4.83
N TYR A 31 5.14 -5.62 3.59
CA TYR A 31 5.10 -6.75 2.67
C TYR A 31 5.91 -6.46 1.40
N PRO A 32 6.41 -7.50 0.72
CA PRO A 32 7.09 -7.34 -0.58
C PRO A 32 6.09 -6.95 -1.67
N ILE A 33 6.51 -6.12 -2.62
CA ILE A 33 5.63 -5.61 -3.71
C ILE A 33 4.93 -6.71 -4.52
N CYS A 34 5.51 -7.91 -4.60
CA CYS A 34 4.91 -9.05 -5.30
C CYS A 34 3.59 -9.54 -4.68
N GLN A 35 3.30 -9.19 -3.42
CA GLN A 35 2.05 -9.51 -2.74
C GLN A 35 1.00 -8.39 -2.85
N LEU A 36 1.32 -7.29 -3.54
CA LEU A 36 0.46 -6.10 -3.59
C LEU A 36 -0.89 -6.39 -4.24
N GLU A 37 -0.89 -7.04 -5.41
CA GLU A 37 -2.11 -7.39 -6.14
C GLU A 37 -3.03 -8.25 -5.27
N GLN A 38 -2.50 -9.31 -4.67
CA GLN A 38 -3.26 -10.18 -3.78
C GLN A 38 -3.80 -9.42 -2.56
N THR A 39 -2.96 -8.62 -1.90
CA THR A 39 -3.38 -7.86 -0.71
C THR A 39 -4.46 -6.83 -1.07
N TYR A 40 -4.38 -6.23 -2.26
CA TYR A 40 -5.39 -5.32 -2.76
C TYR A 40 -6.72 -6.05 -2.98
N GLU A 41 -6.72 -7.18 -3.67
CA GLU A 41 -7.96 -7.94 -3.91
C GLU A 41 -8.59 -8.51 -2.63
N ASP A 42 -7.77 -8.86 -1.63
CA ASP A 42 -8.24 -9.36 -0.33
C ASP A 42 -8.73 -8.22 0.61
N SER A 43 -8.45 -6.97 0.27
CA SER A 43 -8.86 -5.79 1.05
C SER A 43 -10.32 -5.41 0.78
N CYS A 44 -10.97 -4.72 1.73
CA CYS A 44 -12.36 -4.28 1.54
C CYS A 44 -12.47 -3.18 0.46
N ASP A 45 -13.69 -2.83 0.05
CA ASP A 45 -13.94 -1.85 -1.04
C ASP A 45 -13.42 -0.43 -0.74
N LEU A 46 -13.11 -0.11 0.51
CA LEU A 46 -12.45 1.13 0.92
C LEU A 46 -10.95 1.15 0.59
N ARG A 47 -10.44 0.09 -0.05
CA ARG A 47 -9.03 -0.02 -0.40
C ARG A 47 -8.56 1.10 -1.31
N PHE A 48 -7.35 1.57 -1.05
CA PHE A 48 -6.67 2.55 -1.89
C PHE A 48 -5.17 2.30 -1.83
N ILE A 49 -4.46 2.83 -2.84
CA ILE A 49 -3.01 2.75 -2.93
C ILE A 49 -2.45 4.17 -3.09
N SER A 50 -1.60 4.56 -2.15
CA SER A 50 -0.86 5.83 -2.16
C SER A 50 0.61 5.56 -1.89
N ASN A 51 1.51 6.53 -2.11
CA ASN A 51 2.82 6.45 -1.45
C ASN A 51 2.70 6.86 0.03
N TRP A 52 3.67 6.48 0.84
CA TRP A 52 3.73 6.80 2.28
C TRP A 52 3.63 8.31 2.55
N GLY A 53 4.37 9.10 1.77
CA GLY A 53 4.35 10.57 1.87
C GLY A 53 3.07 11.26 1.40
N LEU A 54 2.05 10.52 0.96
CA LEU A 54 0.75 11.03 0.48
C LEU A 54 0.83 12.04 -0.68
N SER A 55 1.96 12.09 -1.39
CA SER A 55 2.18 12.98 -2.53
C SER A 55 1.73 12.37 -3.86
N LYS A 56 1.59 11.04 -3.91
CA LYS A 56 1.15 10.27 -5.08
C LYS A 56 0.03 9.32 -4.69
N GLN A 57 -1.08 9.42 -5.40
CA GLN A 57 -2.21 8.52 -5.25
C GLN A 57 -2.36 7.68 -6.53
N TYR A 58 -2.11 6.38 -6.41
CA TYR A 58 -2.14 5.43 -7.53
C TYR A 58 -3.55 4.92 -7.76
N VAL A 59 -4.26 4.61 -6.67
CA VAL A 59 -5.63 4.10 -6.72
C VAL A 59 -6.45 4.84 -5.68
N ARG A 60 -7.62 5.33 -6.07
CA ARG A 60 -8.56 5.98 -5.15
C ARG A 60 -9.50 4.96 -4.55
N GLN A 61 -10.10 5.31 -3.41
CA GLN A 61 -11.14 4.48 -2.81
C GLN A 61 -12.25 4.22 -3.81
N PHE A 62 -12.82 3.01 -3.78
CA PHE A 62 -13.86 2.55 -4.70
C PHE A 62 -13.45 2.54 -6.18
N GLN A 63 -12.17 2.68 -6.51
CA GLN A 63 -11.68 2.53 -7.87
C GLN A 63 -11.07 1.13 -8.06
N PRO A 64 -11.28 0.50 -9.22
CA PRO A 64 -10.52 -0.68 -9.58
C PRO A 64 -9.04 -0.31 -9.81
N ALA A 65 -8.14 -1.25 -9.57
CA ALA A 65 -6.74 -1.16 -9.93
C ALA A 65 -6.46 -2.06 -11.14
N ILE A 66 -5.54 -1.65 -12.01
CA ILE A 66 -5.02 -2.49 -13.09
C ILE A 66 -3.56 -2.78 -12.76
N PHE A 67 -3.23 -4.05 -12.56
CA PHE A 67 -1.86 -4.51 -12.34
C PHE A 67 -1.31 -5.05 -13.65
N GLU A 68 -0.32 -4.35 -14.21
CA GLU A 68 0.40 -4.79 -15.41
C GLU A 68 1.42 -5.87 -15.03
N LYS A 69 1.56 -6.89 -15.89
CA LYS A 69 2.44 -8.05 -15.68
C LYS A 69 3.72 -7.94 -16.48
#